data_AF-A0A150GY95-F1
#
_entry.id   AF-A0A150GY95-F1
#
_cell.length_a   1.000
_cell.length_b   1.000
_cell.length_c   1.000
_cell.angle_alpha   90.00
_cell.angle_beta   90.00
_cell.angle_gamma   90.00
#
_symmetry.space_group_name_H-M   'P 1'
#
loop_
_entity.id
_entity.type
_entity.pdbx_description
1 polymer ?
#
loop_
_entity_poly.entity_id
_entity_poly.type
_entity_poly.pdbx_seq_one_letter_code
_entity_poly.pdbx_strand_id
1 'polypeptide(L)'
;MASDGRCGWAELPPGIIAQVASCLPCNEVTCNIRLVNKATAAQLNGPEHTVIRLSQPVPQHAFAAYWLAPGATRGLNLQRRQQLLCLAAASGVVPNLEVAVAAAGCVPTYQVFAAAAASGHLDPCQWLHVYGCPLERDSDEGPNDTVLAAAAGAGHLHICEWLVTLGGAWGRDYVAHAVRAAARGGYPDLAGWLLQHFGERARLIPAHVQTSILVGTARGCDLVSLQQRVQREGWGASPERAREDVMAAAAGSPTPDWAAKVEWLEAQGCPRTSVWVAPEAAARPDGADALARLTWLRGRGYAMNGLAVDAAARAGHEAALRFLLTAAPASHVNPGSIVYWICNGGHLAALRMLVDRGWAIDVRGSFLTLARGGHQHALTWLAETLANAAAGATAVEALQDTYLFAEAAASGNVEMLAWLRERGCPWDASAFGRAVESGCEVALEWLAERGCPMPPEVSHGIAFPAAPPPTLSESGWSPETMGP
;
A
#
# COMPACT_ATOMS: atom_id res chain seq x y z
N MET A 1 56.46 -0.36 2.53
CA MET A 1 56.02 -0.16 1.14
C MET A 1 54.52 -0.35 1.11
N ALA A 2 53.78 0.75 1.25
CA ALA A 2 52.33 0.79 1.16
C ALA A 2 51.97 0.96 -0.32
N SER A 3 51.24 0.00 -0.90
CA SER A 3 50.69 0.13 -2.24
C SER A 3 49.42 0.96 -2.18
N ASP A 4 49.48 2.17 -2.74
CA ASP A 4 48.35 3.03 -3.09
C ASP A 4 47.32 2.24 -3.90
N GLY A 5 46.24 1.81 -3.25
CA GLY A 5 45.05 1.25 -3.89
C GLY A 5 44.25 2.36 -4.56
N ARG A 6 44.72 2.91 -5.68
CA ARG A 6 43.91 3.79 -6.52
C ARG A 6 42.76 2.96 -7.10
N CYS A 7 41.54 3.30 -6.69
CA CYS A 7 40.32 2.67 -7.17
C CYS A 7 40.21 2.90 -8.69
N GLY A 8 40.50 1.88 -9.51
CA GLY A 8 40.57 1.98 -10.98
C GLY A 8 39.29 2.50 -11.67
N TRP A 9 38.19 2.56 -10.93
CA TRP A 9 36.94 3.22 -11.34
C TRP A 9 37.08 4.71 -11.62
N ALA A 10 38.03 5.40 -10.98
CA ALA A 10 38.25 6.84 -11.18
C ALA A 10 38.94 7.18 -12.52
N GLU A 11 39.54 6.19 -13.19
CA GLU A 11 40.29 6.35 -14.45
C GLU A 11 39.48 5.90 -15.68
N LEU A 12 38.26 5.39 -15.49
CA LEU A 12 37.42 4.90 -16.59
C LEU A 12 36.80 6.04 -17.42
N PRO A 13 36.77 5.92 -18.75
CA PRO A 13 36.08 6.88 -19.63
C PRO A 13 34.58 7.00 -19.28
N PRO A 14 33.99 8.20 -19.42
CA PRO A 14 32.56 8.46 -19.21
C PRO A 14 31.63 7.46 -19.92
N GLY A 15 31.95 7.08 -21.16
CA GLY A 15 31.16 6.13 -21.94
C GLY A 15 31.15 4.72 -21.36
N ILE A 16 32.24 4.27 -20.74
CA ILE A 16 32.32 2.95 -20.09
C ILE A 16 31.55 2.97 -18.78
N ILE A 17 31.64 4.06 -18.01
CA ILE A 17 30.90 4.22 -16.76
C ILE A 17 29.38 4.18 -17.01
N ALA A 18 28.89 4.88 -18.04
CA ALA A 18 27.48 4.85 -18.42
C ALA A 18 27.03 3.44 -18.86
N GLN A 19 27.88 2.72 -19.61
CA GLN A 19 27.57 1.37 -20.06
C GLN A 19 27.53 0.37 -18.89
N VAL A 20 28.48 0.46 -17.94
CA VAL A 20 28.45 -0.36 -16.72
C VAL A 20 27.24 -0.02 -15.86
N ALA A 21 26.91 1.27 -15.68
CA ALA A 21 25.74 1.69 -14.94
C ALA A 21 24.43 1.15 -15.56
N SER A 22 24.35 1.05 -16.89
CA SER A 22 23.19 0.47 -17.57
C SER A 22 22.99 -1.03 -17.31
N CYS A 23 24.04 -1.73 -16.90
CA CYS A 23 24.02 -3.17 -16.61
C CYS A 23 23.82 -3.49 -15.12
N LEU A 24 23.83 -2.48 -14.24
CA LEU A 24 23.67 -2.68 -12.80
C LEU A 24 22.28 -2.27 -12.30
N PRO A 25 21.80 -2.87 -11.20
CA PRO A 25 20.61 -2.41 -10.50
C PRO A 25 20.70 -0.93 -10.11
N CYS A 26 19.58 -0.20 -10.14
CA CYS A 26 19.55 1.24 -9.85
C CYS A 26 20.19 1.61 -8.50
N ASN A 27 19.96 0.79 -7.47
CA ASN A 27 20.52 1.02 -6.14
C ASN A 27 22.04 0.77 -6.09
N GLU A 28 22.57 -0.19 -6.87
CA GLU A 28 24.02 -0.42 -7.00
C GLU A 28 24.71 0.78 -7.65
N VAL A 29 24.10 1.33 -8.70
CA VAL A 29 24.61 2.55 -9.35
C VAL A 29 24.61 3.72 -8.38
N THR A 30 23.52 3.90 -7.63
CA THR A 30 23.32 5.02 -6.70
C THR A 30 24.27 4.96 -5.50
N CYS A 31 24.42 3.78 -4.90
CA CYS A 31 25.20 3.58 -3.66
C CYS A 31 26.69 3.35 -3.91
N ASN A 32 27.09 2.85 -5.08
CA ASN A 32 28.49 2.55 -5.38
C ASN A 32 29.05 3.46 -6.48
N ILE A 33 28.56 3.33 -7.72
CA ILE A 33 29.16 4.00 -8.89
C ILE A 33 29.09 5.51 -8.77
N ARG A 34 27.95 6.06 -8.34
CA ARG A 34 27.75 7.50 -8.21
C ARG A 34 28.67 8.13 -7.15
N LEU A 35 29.10 7.35 -6.16
CA LEU A 35 29.96 7.82 -5.07
C LEU A 35 31.45 7.78 -5.41
N VAL A 36 31.84 7.25 -6.58
CA VAL A 36 33.26 7.13 -6.99
C VAL A 36 33.93 8.50 -7.15
N ASN A 37 33.31 9.45 -7.87
CA ASN A 37 33.82 10.82 -8.00
C ASN A 37 32.72 11.82 -8.46
N LYS A 38 33.02 13.12 -8.37
CA LYS A 38 32.09 14.21 -8.75
C LYS A 38 31.70 14.19 -10.24
N ALA A 39 32.59 13.78 -11.14
CA ALA A 39 32.31 13.75 -12.57
C ALA A 39 31.31 12.64 -12.92
N THR A 40 31.46 11.45 -12.31
CA THR A 40 30.51 10.35 -12.40
C THR A 40 29.16 10.73 -11.79
N ALA A 41 29.15 11.42 -10.65
CA ALA A 41 27.91 11.91 -10.04
C ALA A 41 27.17 12.95 -10.91
N ALA A 42 27.90 13.80 -11.63
CA ALA A 42 27.31 14.77 -12.55
C ALA A 42 26.73 14.11 -13.82
N GLN A 43 27.34 13.01 -14.28
CA GLN A 43 26.85 12.23 -15.43
C GLN A 43 25.61 11.39 -15.07
N LEU A 44 25.55 10.87 -13.84
CA LEU A 44 24.46 10.04 -13.33
C LEU A 44 23.53 10.86 -12.42
N ASN A 45 22.91 11.89 -12.98
CA ASN A 45 22.04 12.82 -12.26
C ASN A 45 20.53 12.55 -12.41
N GLY A 46 20.17 11.57 -13.24
CA GLY A 46 18.78 11.17 -13.44
C GLY A 46 18.12 10.61 -12.17
N PRO A 47 16.78 10.68 -12.05
CA PRO A 47 16.04 10.13 -10.91
C PRO A 47 16.31 8.64 -10.68
N GLU A 48 16.56 7.87 -11.75
CA GLU A 48 16.94 6.45 -11.72
C GLU A 48 18.29 6.16 -11.06
N HIS A 49 19.17 7.16 -10.94
CA HIS A 49 20.52 7.03 -10.37
C HIS A 49 20.71 7.85 -9.09
N THR A 50 19.65 8.51 -8.61
CA THR A 50 19.68 9.39 -7.43
C THR A 50 18.71 8.95 -6.35
N VAL A 51 17.65 8.20 -6.71
CA VAL A 51 16.62 7.73 -5.77
C VAL A 51 16.86 6.25 -5.44
N ILE A 52 17.10 5.96 -4.17
CA ILE A 52 17.18 4.59 -3.65
C ILE A 52 15.77 4.03 -3.52
N ARG A 53 15.52 2.87 -4.15
CA ARG A 53 14.24 2.14 -4.05
C ARG A 53 14.42 0.98 -3.08
N LEU A 54 13.90 1.13 -1.86
CA LEU A 54 14.06 0.11 -0.81
C LEU A 54 13.37 -1.23 -1.12
N SER A 55 12.40 -1.27 -2.03
CA SER A 55 11.79 -2.51 -2.52
C SER A 55 12.68 -3.28 -3.51
N GLN A 56 13.84 -2.74 -3.88
CA GLN A 56 14.84 -3.40 -4.70
C GLN A 56 16.09 -3.67 -3.85
N PRO A 57 16.91 -4.67 -4.20
CA PRO A 57 18.15 -4.96 -3.49
C PRO A 57 19.00 -3.69 -3.31
N VAL A 58 19.34 -3.36 -2.07
CA VAL A 58 20.28 -2.28 -1.73
C VAL A 58 21.58 -2.93 -1.25
N PRO A 59 22.77 -2.42 -1.62
CA PRO A 59 24.03 -2.93 -1.09
C PRO A 59 24.04 -2.94 0.44
N GLN A 60 24.40 -4.08 1.04
CA GLN A 60 24.27 -4.31 2.48
C GLN A 60 25.01 -3.26 3.33
N HIS A 61 26.22 -2.89 2.92
CA HIS A 61 27.03 -1.89 3.63
C HIS A 61 26.36 -0.51 3.63
N ALA A 62 25.74 -0.10 2.52
CA ALA A 62 25.08 1.19 2.40
C ALA A 62 23.76 1.23 3.18
N PHE A 63 23.01 0.13 3.14
CA PHE A 63 21.78 -0.02 3.91
C PHE A 63 22.06 0.01 5.42
N ALA A 64 23.04 -0.77 5.88
CA ALA A 64 23.46 -0.82 7.28
C ALA A 64 24.00 0.54 7.76
N ALA A 65 24.86 1.20 6.98
CA ALA A 65 25.42 2.50 7.34
C ALA A 65 24.33 3.57 7.57
N TYR A 66 23.23 3.52 6.81
CA TYR A 66 22.13 4.46 6.97
C TYR A 66 21.21 4.10 8.14
N TRP A 67 20.70 2.86 8.19
CA TRP A 67 19.66 2.47 9.15
C TRP A 67 20.18 2.17 10.56
N LEU A 68 21.45 1.81 10.71
CA LEU A 68 22.09 1.66 12.03
C LEU A 68 22.66 2.99 12.55
N ALA A 69 22.59 4.07 11.77
CA ALA A 69 23.00 5.38 12.25
C ALA A 69 22.07 5.84 13.40
N PRO A 70 22.61 6.43 14.48
CA PRO A 70 21.79 6.93 15.57
C PRO A 70 20.73 7.89 15.07
N GLY A 71 19.47 7.56 15.33
CA GLY A 71 18.32 8.39 15.00
C GLY A 71 17.71 8.21 13.61
N ALA A 72 18.17 7.24 12.81
CA ALA A 72 17.65 7.00 11.46
C ALA A 72 16.13 6.76 11.40
N THR A 73 15.56 6.13 12.42
CA THR A 73 14.13 5.80 12.50
C THR A 73 13.30 6.76 13.37
N ARG A 74 13.92 7.76 14.02
CA ARG A 74 13.24 8.66 14.98
C ARG A 74 12.10 9.46 14.34
N GLY A 75 12.31 9.91 13.10
CA GLY A 75 11.31 10.67 12.35
C GLY A 75 10.21 9.82 11.70
N LEU A 76 10.24 8.50 11.89
CA LEU A 76 9.27 7.58 11.31
C LEU A 76 8.21 7.19 12.33
N ASN A 77 6.94 7.47 11.99
CA ASN A 77 5.82 6.90 12.72
C ASN A 77 5.77 5.36 12.55
N LEU A 78 5.00 4.67 13.39
CA LEU A 78 4.92 3.20 13.41
C LEU A 78 4.54 2.63 12.03
N GLN A 79 3.61 3.27 11.32
CA GLN A 79 3.21 2.85 9.97
C GLN A 79 4.38 2.89 8.98
N ARG A 80 5.19 3.96 8.99
CA ARG A 80 6.38 4.09 8.13
C ARG A 80 7.47 3.10 8.53
N ARG A 81 7.62 2.79 9.82
CA ARG A 81 8.55 1.75 10.31
C ARG A 81 8.13 0.36 9.85
N GLN A 82 6.83 0.03 9.91
CA GLN A 82 6.31 -1.20 9.31
C GLN A 82 6.50 -1.23 7.79
N GLN A 83 6.29 -0.10 7.11
CA GLN A 83 6.55 0.01 5.66
C GLN A 83 8.01 -0.23 5.30
N LEU A 84 8.96 0.27 6.11
CA LEU A 84 10.39 -0.03 5.95
C LEU A 84 10.64 -1.55 6.01
N LEU A 85 10.06 -2.25 6.99
CA LEU A 85 10.18 -3.71 7.10
C LEU A 85 9.58 -4.40 5.86
N CYS A 86 8.39 -4.01 5.41
CA CYS A 86 7.77 -4.57 4.20
C CYS A 86 8.63 -4.36 2.95
N LEU A 87 9.22 -3.17 2.77
CA LEU A 87 10.09 -2.87 1.63
C LEU A 87 11.40 -3.68 1.69
N ALA A 88 12.03 -3.78 2.88
CA ALA A 88 13.23 -4.58 3.07
C ALA A 88 12.95 -6.07 2.81
N ALA A 89 11.82 -6.60 3.27
CA ALA A 89 11.40 -7.97 3.02
C ALA A 89 11.11 -8.23 1.53
N ALA A 90 10.44 -7.27 0.87
CA ALA A 90 10.18 -7.28 -0.58
C ALA A 90 11.46 -7.15 -1.43
N SER A 91 12.58 -6.68 -0.88
CA SER A 91 13.85 -6.54 -1.61
C SER A 91 14.57 -7.87 -1.85
N GLY A 92 14.23 -8.93 -1.10
CA GLY A 92 14.88 -10.22 -1.20
C GLY A 92 16.19 -10.36 -0.41
N VAL A 93 16.71 -9.29 0.20
CA VAL A 93 18.01 -9.29 0.88
C VAL A 93 17.84 -9.50 2.39
N VAL A 94 17.97 -10.75 2.86
CA VAL A 94 17.79 -11.11 4.28
C VAL A 94 18.65 -10.28 5.25
N PRO A 95 19.95 -10.02 4.99
CA PRO A 95 20.74 -9.16 5.89
C PRO A 95 20.21 -7.73 6.02
N ASN A 96 19.62 -7.17 4.98
CA ASN A 96 18.99 -5.85 5.07
C ASN A 96 17.69 -5.90 5.86
N LEU A 97 16.94 -7.00 5.76
CA LEU A 97 15.76 -7.23 6.59
C LEU A 97 16.14 -7.31 8.07
N GLU A 98 17.18 -8.06 8.42
CA GLU A 98 17.70 -8.14 9.80
C GLU A 98 18.07 -6.76 10.36
N VAL A 99 18.80 -5.97 9.57
CA VAL A 99 19.14 -4.58 9.92
C VAL A 99 17.88 -3.74 10.10
N ALA A 100 16.90 -3.87 9.19
CA ALA A 100 15.66 -3.11 9.26
C ALA A 100 14.85 -3.46 10.53
N VAL A 101 14.79 -4.75 10.90
CA VAL A 101 14.14 -5.22 12.14
C VAL A 101 14.84 -4.65 13.37
N ALA A 102 16.18 -4.67 13.39
CA ALA A 102 16.96 -4.09 14.48
C ALA A 102 16.76 -2.56 14.60
N ALA A 103 16.66 -1.85 13.47
CA ALA A 103 16.53 -0.40 13.44
C ALA A 103 15.09 0.11 13.69
N ALA A 104 14.08 -0.63 13.25
CA ALA A 104 12.68 -0.20 13.31
C ALA A 104 12.11 -0.21 14.73
N GLY A 105 12.66 -1.05 15.63
CA GLY A 105 12.15 -1.15 17.01
C GLY A 105 10.70 -1.63 17.09
N CYS A 106 10.21 -2.34 16.06
CA CYS A 106 8.90 -2.97 16.04
C CYS A 106 9.00 -4.40 15.51
N VAL A 107 8.06 -5.25 15.94
CA VAL A 107 8.04 -6.67 15.57
C VAL A 107 7.54 -6.81 14.13
N PRO A 108 8.16 -7.66 13.29
CA PRO A 108 7.66 -7.90 11.95
C PRO A 108 6.28 -8.56 12.00
N THR A 109 5.32 -7.95 11.32
CA THR A 109 3.93 -8.38 11.31
C THR A 109 3.65 -9.32 10.13
N TYR A 110 2.45 -9.89 10.09
CA TYR A 110 1.93 -10.60 8.92
C TYR A 110 2.14 -9.82 7.60
N GLN A 111 1.99 -8.49 7.60
CA GLN A 111 2.14 -7.67 6.39
C GLN A 111 3.57 -7.73 5.83
N VAL A 112 4.59 -7.82 6.69
CA VAL A 112 5.99 -7.96 6.28
C VAL A 112 6.20 -9.29 5.58
N PHE A 113 5.61 -10.36 6.10
CA PHE A 113 5.65 -11.70 5.51
C PHE A 113 4.88 -11.75 4.18
N ALA A 114 3.66 -11.20 4.14
CA ALA A 114 2.88 -11.10 2.93
C ALA A 114 3.63 -10.31 1.83
N ALA A 115 4.37 -9.25 2.19
CA ALA A 115 5.18 -8.47 1.25
C ALA A 115 6.33 -9.31 0.64
N ALA A 116 7.12 -10.01 1.46
CA ALA A 116 8.16 -10.92 0.95
C ALA A 116 7.59 -11.98 0.01
N ALA A 117 6.46 -12.58 0.40
CA ALA A 117 5.80 -13.62 -0.36
C ALA A 117 5.23 -13.11 -1.69
N ALA A 118 4.64 -11.91 -1.69
CA ALA A 118 4.12 -11.25 -2.88
C ALA A 118 5.22 -10.71 -3.82
N SER A 119 6.47 -10.61 -3.36
CA SER A 119 7.64 -10.26 -4.18
C SER A 119 8.41 -11.46 -4.72
N GLY A 120 8.06 -12.69 -4.30
CA GLY A 120 8.63 -13.91 -4.86
C GLY A 120 9.97 -14.33 -4.24
N HIS A 121 10.36 -13.72 -3.13
CA HIS A 121 11.62 -14.02 -2.45
C HIS A 121 11.43 -15.09 -1.36
N LEU A 122 11.93 -16.30 -1.61
CA LEU A 122 11.80 -17.42 -0.68
C LEU A 122 12.67 -17.26 0.58
N ASP A 123 13.89 -16.74 0.46
CA ASP A 123 14.82 -16.65 1.60
C ASP A 123 14.28 -15.74 2.73
N PRO A 124 13.78 -14.52 2.46
CA PRO A 124 13.11 -13.71 3.49
C PRO A 124 11.86 -14.38 4.06
N CYS A 125 11.08 -15.10 3.25
CA CYS A 125 9.93 -15.86 3.73
C CYS A 125 10.35 -16.95 4.74
N GLN A 126 11.41 -17.70 4.44
CA GLN A 126 11.95 -18.72 5.35
C GLN A 126 12.48 -18.10 6.64
N TRP A 127 13.22 -16.99 6.53
CA TRP A 127 13.72 -16.25 7.68
C TRP A 127 12.57 -15.74 8.57
N LEU A 128 11.53 -15.12 7.99
CA LEU A 128 10.36 -14.63 8.73
C LEU A 128 9.57 -15.77 9.40
N HIS A 129 9.51 -16.94 8.77
CA HIS A 129 8.91 -18.12 9.38
C HIS A 129 9.70 -18.58 10.62
N VAL A 130 11.03 -18.65 10.53
CA VAL A 130 11.91 -18.99 11.67
C VAL A 130 11.86 -17.93 12.77
N TYR A 131 11.73 -16.66 12.39
CA TYR A 131 11.53 -15.55 13.33
C TYR A 131 10.21 -15.64 14.11
N GLY A 132 9.24 -16.44 13.63
CA GLY A 132 7.94 -16.64 14.27
C GLY A 132 6.87 -15.66 13.80
N CYS A 133 7.00 -15.07 12.61
CA CYS A 133 6.00 -14.18 12.06
C CYS A 133 4.68 -14.92 11.74
N PRO A 134 3.51 -14.31 12.03
CA PRO A 134 2.22 -14.92 11.70
C PRO A 134 2.04 -15.18 10.20
N LEU A 135 1.44 -16.32 9.86
CA LEU A 135 1.09 -16.72 8.48
C LEU A 135 -0.26 -16.16 8.01
N GLU A 136 -1.03 -15.59 8.94
CA GLU A 136 -2.34 -15.01 8.72
C GLU A 136 -2.47 -13.69 9.47
N ARG A 137 -3.39 -12.86 9.01
CA ARG A 137 -3.79 -11.66 9.73
C ARG A 137 -4.66 -12.02 10.94
N ASP A 138 -4.48 -11.32 12.05
CA ASP A 138 -5.32 -11.48 13.23
C ASP A 138 -6.81 -11.24 12.90
N SER A 139 -7.67 -12.13 13.40
CA SER A 139 -9.10 -12.20 13.03
C SER A 139 -9.91 -10.97 13.42
N ASP A 140 -9.41 -10.16 14.35
CA ASP A 140 -10.09 -8.95 14.85
C ASP A 140 -10.03 -7.78 13.84
N GLU A 141 -9.20 -7.88 12.79
CA GLU A 141 -8.93 -6.78 11.86
C GLU A 141 -9.56 -6.92 10.45
N GLY A 142 -10.37 -7.95 10.20
CA GLY A 142 -11.10 -8.11 8.94
C GLY A 142 -11.00 -9.51 8.32
N PRO A 143 -11.26 -9.67 7.01
CA PRO A 143 -11.22 -10.99 6.37
C PRO A 143 -9.82 -11.61 6.47
N ASN A 144 -9.79 -12.94 6.64
CA ASN A 144 -8.58 -13.74 6.82
C ASN A 144 -7.67 -13.72 5.58
N ASP A 145 -6.88 -12.66 5.44
CA ASP A 145 -5.80 -12.58 4.46
C ASP A 145 -4.62 -13.44 4.94
N THR A 146 -4.02 -14.19 4.03
CA THR A 146 -2.91 -15.13 4.33
C THR A 146 -1.71 -14.92 3.44
N VAL A 147 -0.53 -15.34 3.93
CA VAL A 147 0.73 -15.27 3.17
C VAL A 147 0.61 -16.13 1.91
N LEU A 148 -0.13 -17.24 2.00
CA LEU A 148 -0.45 -18.08 0.85
C LEU A 148 -1.27 -17.32 -0.20
N ALA A 149 -2.28 -16.55 0.21
CA ALA A 149 -3.07 -15.73 -0.71
C ALA A 149 -2.24 -14.59 -1.34
N ALA A 150 -1.32 -13.99 -0.58
CA ALA A 150 -0.39 -12.98 -1.11
C ALA A 150 0.54 -13.56 -2.18
N ALA A 151 1.21 -14.69 -1.90
CA ALA A 151 2.04 -15.41 -2.86
C ALA A 151 1.25 -15.84 -4.10
N ALA A 152 0.04 -16.38 -3.89
CA ALA A 152 -0.82 -16.86 -4.95
C ALA A 152 -1.29 -15.71 -5.86
N GLY A 153 -1.71 -14.59 -5.26
CA GLY A 153 -2.12 -13.39 -6.00
C GLY A 153 -1.00 -12.70 -6.76
N ALA A 154 0.25 -12.93 -6.37
CA ALA A 154 1.43 -12.46 -7.10
C ALA A 154 2.01 -13.49 -8.08
N GLY A 155 1.53 -14.74 -8.07
CA GLY A 155 1.91 -15.77 -9.05
C GLY A 155 3.13 -16.60 -8.68
N HIS A 156 3.56 -16.58 -7.41
CA HIS A 156 4.79 -17.23 -6.97
C HIS A 156 4.55 -18.69 -6.55
N LEU A 157 4.46 -19.59 -7.54
CA LEU A 157 4.21 -21.02 -7.35
C LEU A 157 5.21 -21.67 -6.37
N HIS A 158 6.50 -21.38 -6.47
CA HIS A 158 7.53 -21.97 -5.60
C HIS A 158 7.34 -21.62 -4.12
N ILE A 159 6.83 -20.41 -3.83
CA ILE A 159 6.48 -20.01 -2.45
C ILE A 159 5.20 -20.71 -2.01
N CYS A 160 4.19 -20.81 -2.89
CA CYS A 160 2.98 -21.57 -2.58
C CYS A 160 3.30 -23.03 -2.26
N GLU A 161 4.17 -23.68 -3.05
CA GLU A 161 4.66 -25.04 -2.81
C GLU A 161 5.32 -25.15 -1.43
N TRP A 162 6.26 -24.26 -1.12
CA TRP A 162 6.90 -24.23 0.20
C TRP A 162 5.90 -24.03 1.34
N LEU A 163 4.99 -23.06 1.25
CA LEU A 163 3.96 -22.80 2.27
C LEU A 163 3.02 -23.99 2.48
N VAL A 164 2.73 -24.77 1.44
CA VAL A 164 1.97 -26.02 1.54
C VAL A 164 2.77 -27.09 2.29
N THR A 165 4.09 -27.17 2.09
CA THR A 165 4.96 -28.13 2.81
C THR A 165 5.09 -27.85 4.31
N LEU A 166 4.90 -26.60 4.74
CA LEU A 166 4.95 -26.23 6.17
C LEU A 166 3.84 -26.89 7.02
N GLY A 167 2.89 -27.60 6.39
CA GLY A 167 2.05 -28.58 7.09
C GLY A 167 1.04 -27.99 8.08
N GLY A 168 0.91 -26.67 8.16
CA GLY A 168 -0.19 -26.02 8.87
C GLY A 168 -1.51 -26.48 8.26
N ALA A 169 -2.49 -26.80 9.09
CA ALA A 169 -3.84 -27.10 8.63
C ALA A 169 -4.45 -25.82 8.05
N TRP A 170 -4.08 -25.46 6.81
CA TRP A 170 -4.76 -24.44 6.05
C TRP A 170 -6.23 -24.86 5.98
N GLY A 171 -7.05 -24.20 6.81
CA GLY A 171 -8.50 -24.32 6.79
C GLY A 171 -9.05 -24.07 5.39
N ARG A 172 -10.25 -24.62 5.15
CA ARG A 172 -10.89 -24.59 3.84
C ARG A 172 -11.07 -23.16 3.29
N ASP A 173 -11.32 -22.20 4.16
CA ASP A 173 -11.55 -20.80 3.76
C ASP A 173 -10.25 -20.14 3.29
N TYR A 174 -9.10 -20.44 3.89
CA TYR A 174 -7.81 -19.90 3.45
C TYR A 174 -7.41 -20.37 2.06
N VAL A 175 -7.65 -21.65 1.76
CA VAL A 175 -7.41 -22.20 0.42
C VAL A 175 -8.32 -21.52 -0.60
N ALA A 176 -9.60 -21.32 -0.27
CA ALA A 176 -10.53 -20.56 -1.11
C ALA A 176 -10.04 -19.12 -1.35
N HIS A 177 -9.52 -18.44 -0.32
CA HIS A 177 -8.93 -17.10 -0.46
C HIS A 177 -7.70 -17.11 -1.36
N ALA A 178 -6.81 -18.10 -1.25
CA ALA A 178 -5.62 -18.21 -2.10
C ALA A 178 -5.95 -18.48 -3.56
N VAL A 179 -6.90 -19.38 -3.84
CA VAL A 179 -7.37 -19.65 -5.22
C VAL A 179 -7.98 -18.39 -5.83
N ARG A 180 -8.81 -17.67 -5.07
CA ARG A 180 -9.39 -16.39 -5.50
C ARG A 180 -8.32 -15.34 -5.76
N ALA A 181 -7.30 -15.26 -4.91
CA ALA A 181 -6.19 -14.34 -5.08
C ALA A 181 -5.40 -14.65 -6.36
N ALA A 182 -5.04 -15.92 -6.61
CA ALA A 182 -4.39 -16.35 -7.86
C ALA A 182 -5.21 -15.97 -9.10
N ALA A 183 -6.52 -16.21 -9.08
CA ALA A 183 -7.39 -15.81 -10.18
C ALA A 183 -7.42 -14.28 -10.37
N ARG A 184 -7.52 -13.50 -9.29
CA ARG A 184 -7.44 -12.02 -9.33
C ARG A 184 -6.09 -11.51 -9.83
N GLY A 185 -5.01 -12.24 -9.54
CA GLY A 185 -3.66 -11.95 -9.99
C GLY A 185 -3.39 -12.27 -11.46
N GLY A 186 -4.30 -13.00 -12.12
CA GLY A 186 -4.11 -13.43 -13.50
C GLY A 186 -3.33 -14.73 -13.65
N TYR A 187 -3.32 -15.59 -12.62
CA TYR A 187 -2.58 -16.85 -12.59
C TYR A 187 -3.55 -18.06 -12.57
N PRO A 188 -4.23 -18.37 -13.70
CA PRO A 188 -5.24 -19.43 -13.75
C PRO A 188 -4.66 -20.83 -13.51
N ASP A 189 -3.42 -21.07 -13.95
CA ASP A 189 -2.73 -22.35 -13.75
C ASP A 189 -2.39 -22.57 -12.28
N LEU A 190 -1.91 -21.53 -11.58
CA LEU A 190 -1.66 -21.57 -10.14
C LEU A 190 -2.96 -21.78 -9.35
N ALA A 191 -4.03 -21.09 -9.74
CA ALA A 191 -5.36 -21.33 -9.17
C ALA A 191 -5.82 -22.78 -9.38
N GLY A 192 -5.56 -23.35 -10.57
CA GLY A 192 -5.82 -24.75 -10.87
C GLY A 192 -4.98 -25.72 -10.03
N TRP A 193 -3.68 -25.43 -9.88
CA TRP A 193 -2.76 -26.19 -9.04
C TRP A 193 -3.20 -26.21 -7.58
N LEU A 194 -3.57 -25.05 -7.01
CA LEU A 194 -4.10 -24.96 -5.64
C LEU A 194 -5.38 -25.81 -5.49
N LEU A 195 -6.31 -25.74 -6.45
CA LEU A 195 -7.53 -26.56 -6.41
C LEU A 195 -7.23 -28.07 -6.48
N GLN A 196 -6.24 -28.48 -7.27
CA GLN A 196 -5.82 -29.88 -7.38
C GLN A 196 -5.11 -30.38 -6.12
N HIS A 197 -4.15 -29.60 -5.59
CA HIS A 197 -3.38 -29.98 -4.41
C HIS A 197 -4.22 -30.08 -3.14
N PHE A 198 -5.25 -29.23 -3.01
CA PHE A 198 -6.20 -29.31 -1.90
C PHE A 198 -7.45 -30.16 -2.23
N GLY A 199 -7.47 -30.82 -3.41
CA GLY A 199 -8.29 -31.94 -3.87
C GLY A 199 -9.65 -32.16 -3.20
N GLU A 200 -9.70 -32.97 -2.13
CA GLU A 200 -10.94 -33.34 -1.44
C GLU A 200 -11.52 -32.23 -0.54
N ARG A 201 -10.67 -31.38 0.04
CA ARG A 201 -11.12 -30.18 0.78
C ARG A 201 -11.67 -29.12 -0.17
N ALA A 202 -11.16 -29.07 -1.41
CA ALA A 202 -11.62 -28.19 -2.48
C ALA A 202 -12.99 -28.59 -3.07
N ARG A 203 -13.33 -29.89 -3.11
CA ARG A 203 -14.70 -30.34 -3.47
C ARG A 203 -15.77 -29.88 -2.46
N LEU A 204 -15.32 -29.57 -1.24
CA LEU A 204 -16.00 -28.83 -0.17
C LEU A 204 -16.46 -27.42 -0.56
N ILE A 205 -15.79 -26.77 -1.51
CA ILE A 205 -15.83 -25.32 -1.69
C ILE A 205 -17.28 -24.86 -1.94
N PRO A 206 -17.82 -23.95 -1.12
CA PRO A 206 -19.21 -23.53 -1.24
C PRO A 206 -19.43 -22.81 -2.56
N ALA A 207 -20.67 -22.84 -3.04
CA ALA A 207 -21.04 -22.16 -4.27
C ALA A 207 -20.70 -20.65 -4.28
N HIS A 208 -20.69 -19.98 -3.11
CA HIS A 208 -20.31 -18.56 -3.01
C HIS A 208 -18.82 -18.32 -3.32
N VAL A 209 -17.94 -19.30 -3.04
CA VAL A 209 -16.51 -19.21 -3.38
C VAL A 209 -16.29 -19.46 -4.88
N GLN A 210 -17.06 -20.36 -5.50
CA GLN A 210 -17.01 -20.56 -6.96
C GLN A 210 -17.32 -19.26 -7.71
N THR A 211 -18.37 -18.55 -7.29
CA THR A 211 -18.67 -17.19 -7.81
C THR A 211 -17.49 -16.24 -7.59
N SER A 212 -16.84 -16.28 -6.42
CA SER A 212 -15.68 -15.43 -6.13
C SER A 212 -14.47 -15.72 -7.04
N ILE A 213 -14.25 -16.98 -7.44
CA ILE A 213 -13.20 -17.37 -8.38
C ILE A 213 -13.50 -16.86 -9.79
N LEU A 214 -14.76 -16.93 -10.24
CA LEU A 214 -15.19 -16.35 -11.52
C LEU A 214 -14.96 -14.83 -11.54
N VAL A 215 -15.36 -14.13 -10.48
CA VAL A 215 -15.12 -12.69 -10.30
C VAL A 215 -13.62 -12.39 -10.32
N GLY A 216 -12.80 -13.21 -9.65
CA GLY A 216 -11.35 -13.09 -9.70
C GLY A 216 -10.78 -13.27 -11.10
N THR A 217 -11.24 -14.28 -11.83
CA THR A 217 -10.81 -14.58 -13.20
C THR A 217 -11.18 -13.44 -14.15
N ALA A 218 -12.39 -12.88 -14.03
CA ALA A 218 -12.81 -11.74 -14.83
C ALA A 218 -11.98 -10.48 -14.55
N ARG A 219 -11.54 -10.32 -13.30
CA ARG A 219 -10.64 -9.23 -12.89
C ARG A 219 -9.22 -9.43 -13.39
N GLY A 220 -8.63 -10.61 -13.25
CA GLY A 220 -7.18 -10.80 -13.39
C GLY A 220 -6.72 -11.47 -14.69
N CYS A 221 -7.48 -12.42 -15.20
CA CYS A 221 -7.07 -13.26 -16.35
C CYS A 221 -7.60 -12.69 -17.67
N ASP A 222 -7.12 -13.17 -18.81
CA ASP A 222 -7.68 -12.79 -20.12
C ASP A 222 -9.10 -13.37 -20.37
N LEU A 223 -9.74 -12.91 -21.44
CA LEU A 223 -11.07 -13.32 -21.87
C LEU A 223 -11.13 -14.81 -22.15
N VAL A 224 -10.07 -15.39 -22.73
CA VAL A 224 -10.02 -16.83 -23.04
C VAL A 224 -10.11 -17.66 -21.77
N SER A 225 -9.32 -17.31 -20.74
CA SER A 225 -9.37 -17.96 -19.44
C SER A 225 -10.74 -17.85 -18.78
N LEU A 226 -11.38 -16.67 -18.87
CA LEU A 226 -12.72 -16.45 -18.36
C LEU A 226 -13.76 -17.33 -19.08
N GLN A 227 -13.71 -17.39 -20.41
CA GLN A 227 -14.60 -18.21 -21.23
C GLN A 227 -14.47 -19.70 -20.91
N GLN A 228 -13.23 -20.20 -20.86
CA GLN A 228 -12.95 -21.60 -20.54
C GLN A 228 -13.48 -21.98 -19.15
N ARG A 229 -13.32 -21.08 -18.16
CA ARG A 229 -13.80 -21.34 -16.81
C ARG A 229 -15.32 -21.34 -16.72
N VAL A 230 -16.00 -20.38 -17.35
CA VAL A 230 -17.47 -20.36 -17.40
C VAL A 230 -18.03 -21.58 -18.14
N GLN A 231 -17.37 -22.04 -19.21
CA GLN A 231 -17.76 -23.27 -19.92
C GLN A 231 -17.61 -24.53 -19.05
N ARG A 232 -16.57 -24.60 -18.22
CA ARG A 232 -16.27 -25.77 -17.40
C ARG A 232 -17.09 -25.82 -16.10
N GLU A 233 -17.24 -24.69 -15.43
CA GLU A 233 -17.80 -24.59 -14.07
C GLU A 233 -19.21 -23.98 -14.03
N GLY A 234 -19.67 -23.39 -15.14
CA GLY A 234 -20.93 -22.65 -15.19
C GLY A 234 -20.90 -21.36 -14.38
N TRP A 235 -22.09 -20.84 -14.03
CA TRP A 235 -22.25 -19.60 -13.26
C TRP A 235 -22.40 -19.81 -11.74
N GLY A 236 -22.23 -21.05 -11.26
CA GLY A 236 -22.45 -21.42 -9.86
C GLY A 236 -23.92 -21.41 -9.43
N ALA A 237 -24.17 -21.47 -8.11
CA ALA A 237 -25.53 -21.63 -7.55
C ALA A 237 -26.40 -20.36 -7.59
N SER A 238 -25.80 -19.17 -7.76
CA SER A 238 -26.54 -17.91 -7.93
C SER A 238 -26.08 -17.19 -9.20
N PRO A 239 -26.59 -17.61 -10.37
CA PRO A 239 -26.12 -17.09 -11.65
C PRO A 239 -26.35 -15.59 -11.83
N GLU A 240 -27.46 -15.05 -11.33
CA GLU A 240 -27.80 -13.63 -11.49
C GLU A 240 -26.78 -12.73 -10.77
N ARG A 241 -26.54 -13.00 -9.49
CA ARG A 241 -25.55 -12.27 -8.69
C ARG A 241 -24.14 -12.47 -9.23
N ALA A 242 -23.79 -13.70 -9.63
CA ALA A 242 -22.49 -13.99 -10.23
C ALA A 242 -22.26 -13.18 -11.52
N ARG A 243 -23.28 -13.06 -12.38
CA ARG A 243 -23.21 -12.28 -13.61
C ARG A 243 -23.01 -10.79 -13.35
N GLU A 244 -23.66 -10.23 -12.34
CA GLU A 244 -23.47 -8.83 -11.93
C GLU A 244 -22.07 -8.56 -11.39
N ASP A 245 -21.57 -9.42 -10.50
CA ASP A 245 -20.25 -9.27 -9.88
C ASP A 245 -19.12 -9.48 -10.91
N VAL A 246 -19.28 -10.44 -11.83
CA VAL A 246 -18.33 -10.71 -12.92
C VAL A 246 -18.29 -9.55 -13.92
N MET A 247 -19.44 -8.95 -14.23
CA MET A 247 -19.50 -7.74 -15.08
C MET A 247 -18.74 -6.57 -14.46
N ALA A 248 -18.96 -6.33 -13.16
CA ALA A 248 -18.26 -5.26 -12.45
C ALA A 248 -16.74 -5.51 -12.40
N ALA A 249 -16.33 -6.75 -12.12
CA ALA A 249 -14.92 -7.13 -12.11
C ALA A 249 -14.25 -6.96 -13.48
N ALA A 250 -14.93 -7.34 -14.56
CA ALA A 250 -14.46 -7.16 -15.93
C ALA A 250 -14.25 -5.68 -16.27
N ALA A 251 -15.20 -4.81 -15.90
CA ALA A 251 -15.12 -3.37 -16.20
C ALA A 251 -13.92 -2.67 -15.54
N GLY A 252 -13.50 -3.10 -14.35
CA GLY A 252 -12.29 -2.58 -13.70
C GLY A 252 -11.02 -3.43 -13.92
N SER A 253 -11.08 -4.47 -14.75
CA SER A 253 -9.95 -5.36 -15.05
C SER A 253 -8.72 -4.58 -15.53
N PRO A 254 -7.51 -4.82 -14.99
CA PRO A 254 -6.28 -4.18 -15.46
C PRO A 254 -5.81 -4.73 -16.81
N THR A 255 -6.35 -5.85 -17.27
CA THR A 255 -6.00 -6.44 -18.57
C THR A 255 -6.50 -5.56 -19.74
N PRO A 256 -5.78 -5.52 -20.88
CA PRO A 256 -6.14 -4.67 -22.01
C PRO A 256 -7.44 -5.09 -22.72
N ASP A 257 -7.88 -6.34 -22.54
CA ASP A 257 -9.09 -6.93 -23.12
C ASP A 257 -10.35 -6.72 -22.26
N TRP A 258 -10.30 -5.85 -21.25
CA TRP A 258 -11.43 -5.57 -20.35
C TRP A 258 -12.73 -5.24 -21.10
N ALA A 259 -12.64 -4.47 -22.20
CA ALA A 259 -13.79 -4.09 -23.02
C ALA A 259 -14.38 -5.32 -23.73
N ALA A 260 -13.53 -6.19 -24.28
CA ALA A 260 -13.95 -7.43 -24.92
C ALA A 260 -14.61 -8.39 -23.91
N LYS A 261 -14.15 -8.41 -22.65
CA LYS A 261 -14.83 -9.14 -21.56
C LYS A 261 -16.23 -8.61 -21.32
N VAL A 262 -16.39 -7.29 -21.20
CA VAL A 262 -17.72 -6.67 -21.01
C VAL A 262 -18.64 -7.00 -22.19
N GLU A 263 -18.16 -6.89 -23.43
CA GLU A 263 -18.96 -7.22 -24.61
C GLU A 263 -19.36 -8.69 -24.67
N TRP A 264 -18.45 -9.59 -24.34
CA TRP A 264 -18.75 -11.01 -24.24
C TRP A 264 -19.79 -11.29 -23.16
N LEU A 265 -19.67 -10.67 -21.98
CA LEU A 265 -20.64 -10.82 -20.89
C LEU A 265 -22.02 -10.28 -21.26
N GLU A 266 -22.10 -9.16 -21.98
CA GLU A 266 -23.36 -8.66 -22.54
C GLU A 266 -23.99 -9.69 -23.49
N ALA A 267 -23.19 -10.34 -24.35
CA ALA A 267 -23.67 -11.40 -25.23
C ALA A 267 -24.11 -12.66 -24.46
N GLN A 268 -23.60 -12.89 -23.25
CA GLN A 268 -24.06 -13.95 -22.35
C GLN A 268 -25.36 -13.58 -21.58
N GLY A 269 -25.93 -12.40 -21.82
CA GLY A 269 -27.15 -11.94 -21.16
C GLY A 269 -26.92 -11.38 -19.76
N CYS A 270 -25.69 -10.99 -19.41
CA CYS A 270 -25.42 -10.30 -18.15
C CYS A 270 -26.10 -8.91 -18.13
N PRO A 271 -26.77 -8.54 -17.02
CA PRO A 271 -27.53 -7.31 -16.96
C PRO A 271 -26.62 -6.07 -16.89
N ARG A 272 -27.04 -4.97 -17.55
CA ARG A 272 -26.38 -3.67 -17.49
C ARG A 272 -26.77 -2.84 -16.25
N THR A 273 -27.63 -3.38 -15.39
CA THR A 273 -28.19 -2.70 -14.22
C THR A 273 -27.30 -2.77 -12.99
N SER A 274 -26.20 -3.53 -13.04
CA SER A 274 -25.30 -3.66 -11.89
C SER A 274 -24.73 -2.30 -11.48
N VAL A 275 -24.96 -1.95 -10.22
CA VAL A 275 -24.49 -0.69 -9.62
C VAL A 275 -22.98 -0.66 -9.40
N TRP A 276 -22.29 -1.80 -9.51
CA TRP A 276 -20.87 -1.95 -9.20
C TRP A 276 -19.94 -1.75 -10.40
N VAL A 277 -20.48 -1.71 -11.62
CA VAL A 277 -19.69 -1.59 -12.87
C VAL A 277 -18.95 -0.26 -12.96
N ALA A 278 -19.66 0.85 -12.80
CA ALA A 278 -19.06 2.19 -12.87
C ALA A 278 -18.06 2.46 -11.72
N PRO A 279 -18.33 2.07 -10.45
CA PRO A 279 -17.35 2.16 -9.37
C PRO A 279 -16.03 1.42 -9.65
N GLU A 280 -16.10 0.21 -10.18
CA GLU A 280 -14.90 -0.58 -10.49
C GLU A 280 -14.04 0.04 -11.59
N ALA A 281 -14.67 0.67 -12.58
CA ALA A 281 -13.98 1.46 -13.59
C ALA A 281 -13.39 2.77 -13.02
N ALA A 282 -14.12 3.44 -12.12
CA ALA A 282 -13.66 4.67 -11.48
C ALA A 282 -12.48 4.47 -10.52
N ALA A 283 -12.38 3.28 -9.91
CA ALA A 283 -11.32 2.91 -8.96
C ALA A 283 -10.00 2.47 -9.63
N ARG A 284 -9.87 2.56 -10.96
CA ARG A 284 -8.60 2.26 -11.66
C ARG A 284 -7.48 3.17 -11.13
N PRO A 285 -6.23 2.70 -11.01
CA PRO A 285 -5.12 3.52 -10.52
C PRO A 285 -4.79 4.71 -11.43
N ASP A 286 -4.98 4.57 -12.74
CA ASP A 286 -4.78 5.64 -13.72
C ASP A 286 -6.10 6.37 -13.98
N GLY A 287 -6.13 7.68 -13.69
CA GLY A 287 -7.30 8.52 -13.87
C GLY A 287 -7.71 8.72 -15.33
N ALA A 288 -6.78 8.64 -16.28
CA ALA A 288 -7.08 8.71 -17.71
C ALA A 288 -7.76 7.42 -18.20
N ASP A 289 -7.25 6.26 -17.78
CA ASP A 289 -7.88 4.94 -17.99
C ASP A 289 -9.28 4.90 -17.35
N ALA A 290 -9.41 5.38 -16.10
CA ALA A 290 -10.70 5.47 -15.41
C ALA A 290 -11.72 6.30 -16.21
N LEU A 291 -11.35 7.49 -16.68
CA LEU A 291 -12.22 8.34 -17.48
C LEU A 291 -12.59 7.69 -18.83
N ALA A 292 -11.62 7.09 -19.52
CA ALA A 292 -11.86 6.41 -20.80
C ALA A 292 -12.87 5.26 -20.62
N ARG A 293 -12.73 4.45 -19.56
CA ARG A 293 -13.68 3.37 -19.24
C ARG A 293 -15.07 3.90 -18.91
N LEU A 294 -15.16 4.94 -18.07
CA LEU A 294 -16.44 5.53 -17.67
C LEU A 294 -17.20 6.14 -18.86
N THR A 295 -16.49 6.82 -19.76
CA THR A 295 -17.09 7.38 -21.00
C THR A 295 -17.57 6.28 -21.94
N TRP A 296 -16.78 5.21 -22.13
CA TRP A 296 -17.17 4.04 -22.92
C TRP A 296 -18.39 3.32 -22.33
N LEU A 297 -18.40 3.06 -21.03
CA LEU A 297 -19.52 2.42 -20.32
C LEU A 297 -20.80 3.27 -20.43
N ARG A 298 -20.70 4.59 -20.26
CA ARG A 298 -21.85 5.49 -20.42
C ARG A 298 -22.41 5.42 -21.85
N GLY A 299 -21.55 5.35 -22.86
CA GLY A 299 -21.96 5.19 -24.27
C GLY A 299 -22.75 3.91 -24.55
N ARG A 300 -22.59 2.88 -23.72
CA ARG A 300 -23.33 1.61 -23.79
C ARG A 300 -24.57 1.54 -22.90
N GLY A 301 -24.91 2.63 -22.22
CA GLY A 301 -26.10 2.71 -21.37
C GLY A 301 -25.92 2.22 -19.93
N TYR A 302 -24.67 2.06 -19.45
CA TYR A 302 -24.44 1.80 -18.03
C TYR A 302 -24.71 3.07 -17.19
N ALA A 303 -25.40 2.89 -16.06
CA ALA A 303 -25.76 4.00 -15.18
C ALA A 303 -24.55 4.51 -14.39
N MET A 304 -24.33 5.83 -14.40
CA MET A 304 -23.37 6.49 -13.51
C MET A 304 -24.07 6.79 -12.19
N ASN A 305 -23.46 6.38 -11.07
CA ASN A 305 -24.09 6.45 -9.75
C ASN A 305 -23.15 7.05 -8.69
N GLY A 306 -23.68 7.29 -7.49
CA GLY A 306 -22.95 7.90 -6.38
C GLY A 306 -21.72 7.09 -5.95
N LEU A 307 -21.80 5.76 -6.00
CA LEU A 307 -20.68 4.88 -5.67
C LEU A 307 -19.49 5.10 -6.61
N ALA A 308 -19.74 5.39 -7.90
CA ALA A 308 -18.69 5.71 -8.85
C ALA A 308 -18.06 7.08 -8.55
N VAL A 309 -18.88 8.05 -8.14
CA VAL A 309 -18.42 9.38 -7.70
C VAL A 309 -17.51 9.24 -6.48
N ASP A 310 -17.93 8.46 -5.46
CA ASP A 310 -17.13 8.19 -4.26
C ASP A 310 -15.81 7.46 -4.59
N ALA A 311 -15.84 6.50 -5.52
CA ALA A 311 -14.65 5.78 -5.96
C ALA A 311 -13.63 6.73 -6.64
N ALA A 312 -14.10 7.60 -7.55
CA ALA A 312 -13.25 8.59 -8.20
C ALA A 312 -12.71 9.64 -7.20
N ALA A 313 -13.51 10.04 -6.22
CA ALA A 313 -13.12 10.96 -5.14
C ALA A 313 -12.03 10.35 -4.25
N ARG A 314 -12.19 9.09 -3.85
CA ARG A 314 -11.18 8.34 -3.06
C ARG A 314 -9.87 8.17 -3.83
N ALA A 315 -9.95 7.93 -5.13
CA ALA A 315 -8.78 7.77 -5.99
C ALA A 315 -8.11 9.11 -6.37
N GLY A 316 -8.79 10.25 -6.19
CA GLY A 316 -8.26 11.57 -6.52
C GLY A 316 -8.32 11.93 -8.00
N HIS A 317 -9.10 11.19 -8.79
CA HIS A 317 -9.15 11.34 -10.25
C HIS A 317 -10.02 12.53 -10.66
N GLU A 318 -9.44 13.73 -10.67
CA GLU A 318 -10.14 14.99 -10.94
C GLU A 318 -10.99 14.94 -12.23
N ALA A 319 -10.44 14.45 -13.33
CA ALA A 319 -11.14 14.40 -14.62
C ALA A 319 -12.30 13.40 -14.62
N ALA A 320 -12.11 12.21 -14.03
CA ALA A 320 -13.16 11.21 -13.87
C ALA A 320 -14.26 11.70 -12.91
N LEU A 321 -13.88 12.33 -11.80
CA LEU A 321 -14.81 12.94 -10.84
C LEU A 321 -15.64 14.04 -11.51
N ARG A 322 -15.01 14.94 -12.27
CA ARG A 322 -15.69 15.99 -13.03
C ARG A 322 -16.71 15.41 -14.01
N PHE A 323 -16.33 14.36 -14.76
CA PHE A 323 -17.25 13.68 -15.65
C PHE A 323 -18.43 13.07 -14.89
N LEU A 324 -18.17 12.34 -13.81
CA LEU A 324 -19.21 11.67 -13.01
C LEU A 324 -20.19 12.65 -12.37
N LEU A 325 -19.72 13.80 -11.87
CA LEU A 325 -20.59 14.85 -11.32
C LEU A 325 -21.56 15.44 -12.35
N THR A 326 -21.23 15.36 -13.65
CA THR A 326 -22.16 15.77 -14.74
C THR A 326 -23.02 14.62 -15.25
N ALA A 327 -22.59 13.38 -15.05
CA ALA A 327 -23.21 12.18 -15.62
C ALA A 327 -24.18 11.48 -14.66
N ALA A 328 -23.91 11.55 -13.35
CA ALA A 328 -24.71 10.91 -12.32
C ALA A 328 -25.92 11.78 -11.94
N PRO A 329 -27.07 11.18 -11.57
CA PRO A 329 -28.21 11.91 -11.02
C PRO A 329 -27.81 12.67 -9.76
N ALA A 330 -28.30 13.91 -9.61
CA ALA A 330 -28.01 14.76 -8.46
C ALA A 330 -28.41 14.11 -7.11
N SER A 331 -29.46 13.27 -7.10
CA SER A 331 -29.91 12.52 -5.91
C SER A 331 -28.89 11.50 -5.40
N HIS A 332 -27.94 11.09 -6.23
CA HIS A 332 -26.91 10.12 -5.86
C HIS A 332 -25.59 10.79 -5.44
N VAL A 333 -25.49 12.11 -5.55
CA VAL A 333 -24.29 12.85 -5.17
C VAL A 333 -24.43 13.27 -3.70
N ASN A 334 -23.53 12.76 -2.85
CA ASN A 334 -23.44 13.19 -1.46
C ASN A 334 -22.19 14.06 -1.26
N PRO A 335 -22.34 15.40 -1.17
CA PRO A 335 -21.20 16.30 -1.03
C PRO A 335 -20.30 16.01 0.17
N GLY A 336 -20.88 15.63 1.31
CA GLY A 336 -20.11 15.35 2.53
C GLY A 336 -19.19 14.12 2.37
N SER A 337 -19.70 13.05 1.75
CA SER A 337 -18.91 11.85 1.44
C SER A 337 -17.74 12.18 0.51
N ILE A 338 -18.01 12.92 -0.57
CA ILE A 338 -17.01 13.26 -1.58
C ILE A 338 -15.89 14.11 -0.99
N VAL A 339 -16.23 15.15 -0.22
CA VAL A 339 -15.25 16.01 0.45
C VAL A 339 -14.43 15.20 1.45
N TYR A 340 -15.06 14.33 2.24
CA TYR A 340 -14.35 13.44 3.16
C TYR A 340 -13.30 12.58 2.45
N TRP A 341 -13.65 11.90 1.35
CA TRP A 341 -12.70 11.05 0.62
C TRP A 341 -11.54 11.84 0.01
N ILE A 342 -11.82 13.02 -0.53
CA ILE A 342 -10.80 13.91 -1.11
C ILE A 342 -9.83 14.40 -0.03
N CYS A 343 -10.34 14.84 1.13
CA CYS A 343 -9.53 15.32 2.24
C CYS A 343 -8.73 14.18 2.89
N ASN A 344 -9.33 13.00 3.08
CA ASN A 344 -8.64 11.84 3.60
C ASN A 344 -7.47 11.39 2.69
N GLY A 345 -7.65 11.47 1.37
CA GLY A 345 -6.61 11.18 0.39
C GLY A 345 -5.63 12.33 0.12
N GLY A 346 -5.89 13.54 0.63
CA GLY A 346 -5.05 14.72 0.38
C GLY A 346 -5.11 15.23 -1.07
N HIS A 347 -6.19 14.94 -1.79
CA HIS A 347 -6.31 15.20 -3.23
C HIS A 347 -6.58 16.67 -3.54
N LEU A 348 -5.55 17.52 -3.41
CA LEU A 348 -5.63 18.98 -3.52
C LEU A 348 -6.29 19.47 -4.82
N ALA A 349 -6.00 18.83 -5.96
CA ALA A 349 -6.57 19.21 -7.25
C ALA A 349 -8.10 18.98 -7.29
N ALA A 350 -8.56 17.84 -6.76
CA ALA A 350 -9.98 17.54 -6.65
C ALA A 350 -10.67 18.48 -5.64
N LEU A 351 -10.01 18.81 -4.53
CA LEU A 351 -10.55 19.75 -3.53
C LEU A 351 -10.73 21.16 -4.11
N ARG A 352 -9.72 21.67 -4.83
CA ARG A 352 -9.78 22.95 -5.58
C ARG A 352 -10.96 22.97 -6.54
N MET A 353 -11.09 21.91 -7.34
CA MET A 353 -12.18 21.78 -8.31
C MET A 353 -13.57 21.89 -7.66
N LEU A 354 -13.76 21.36 -6.44
CA LEU A 354 -15.04 21.50 -5.72
C LEU A 354 -15.26 22.92 -5.19
N VAL A 355 -14.23 23.55 -4.62
CA VAL A 355 -14.31 24.95 -4.15
C VAL A 355 -14.62 25.91 -5.29
N ASP A 356 -13.94 25.77 -6.44
CA ASP A 356 -14.15 26.60 -7.62
C ASP A 356 -15.59 26.50 -8.16
N ARG A 357 -16.27 25.37 -7.89
CA ARG A 357 -17.68 25.14 -8.23
C ARG A 357 -18.66 25.63 -7.16
N GLY A 358 -18.16 26.27 -6.10
CA GLY A 358 -18.98 26.82 -5.02
C GLY A 358 -19.58 25.77 -4.10
N TRP A 359 -18.97 24.58 -3.98
CA TRP A 359 -19.46 23.55 -3.07
C TRP A 359 -19.27 23.97 -1.62
N ALA A 360 -20.30 23.74 -0.81
CA ALA A 360 -20.20 23.91 0.64
C ALA A 360 -19.25 22.85 1.21
N ILE A 361 -18.21 23.31 1.91
CA ILE A 361 -17.23 22.45 2.57
C ILE A 361 -17.51 22.45 4.07
N ASP A 362 -17.57 21.25 4.65
CA ASP A 362 -17.49 21.09 6.10
C ASP A 362 -16.06 21.42 6.54
N VAL A 363 -15.85 22.66 6.98
CA VAL A 363 -14.53 23.19 7.35
C VAL A 363 -13.91 22.36 8.46
N ARG A 364 -14.67 22.06 9.52
CA ARG A 364 -14.15 21.32 10.68
C ARG A 364 -13.75 19.90 10.28
N GLY A 365 -14.64 19.14 9.65
CA GLY A 365 -14.35 17.76 9.23
C GLY A 365 -13.18 17.68 8.23
N SER A 366 -13.10 18.65 7.30
CA SER A 366 -12.01 18.70 6.32
C SER A 366 -10.66 18.97 6.98
N PHE A 367 -10.59 19.88 7.95
CA PHE A 367 -9.36 20.17 8.68
C PHE A 367 -8.87 18.95 9.48
N LEU A 368 -9.77 18.30 10.22
CA LEU A 368 -9.42 17.12 11.02
C LEU A 368 -8.93 15.96 10.14
N THR A 369 -9.59 15.70 9.02
CA THR A 369 -9.21 14.61 8.10
C THR A 369 -7.89 14.89 7.38
N LEU A 370 -7.64 16.12 6.95
CA LEU A 370 -6.36 16.53 6.36
C LEU A 370 -5.21 16.46 7.38
N ALA A 371 -5.45 16.89 8.62
CA ALA A 371 -4.47 16.83 9.69
C ALA A 371 -4.10 15.38 10.05
N ARG A 372 -5.10 14.51 10.23
CA ARG A 372 -4.88 13.07 10.48
C ARG A 372 -4.06 12.41 9.38
N GLY A 373 -4.35 12.74 8.12
CA GLY A 373 -3.62 12.22 6.95
C GLY A 373 -2.22 12.82 6.76
N GLY A 374 -1.85 13.85 7.52
CA GLY A 374 -0.56 14.53 7.36
C GLY A 374 -0.49 15.43 6.11
N HIS A 375 -1.63 15.78 5.50
CA HIS A 375 -1.74 16.50 4.23
C HIS A 375 -1.58 18.02 4.38
N GLN A 376 -0.40 18.46 4.84
CA GLN A 376 -0.12 19.86 5.19
C GLN A 376 -0.43 20.86 4.07
N HIS A 377 -0.01 20.57 2.83
CA HIS A 377 -0.23 21.48 1.70
C HIS A 377 -1.71 21.75 1.43
N ALA A 378 -2.54 20.70 1.51
CA ALA A 378 -3.98 20.83 1.30
C ALA A 378 -4.66 21.52 2.50
N LEU A 379 -4.20 21.27 3.73
CA LEU A 379 -4.67 21.97 4.93
C LEU A 379 -4.35 23.47 4.87
N THR A 380 -3.11 23.83 4.52
CA THR A 380 -2.67 25.22 4.39
C THR A 380 -3.46 25.94 3.30
N TRP A 381 -3.58 25.33 2.12
CA TRP A 381 -4.36 25.91 1.03
C TRP A 381 -5.82 26.14 1.42
N LEU A 382 -6.47 25.18 2.10
CA LEU A 382 -7.85 25.33 2.53
C LEU A 382 -7.99 26.47 3.56
N ALA A 383 -7.08 26.56 4.52
CA ALA A 383 -7.07 27.64 5.53
C ALA A 383 -6.90 29.03 4.89
N GLU A 384 -5.97 29.18 3.94
CA GLU A 384 -5.75 30.43 3.22
C GLU A 384 -6.94 30.80 2.33
N THR A 385 -7.52 29.82 1.64
CA THR A 385 -8.68 30.04 0.77
C THR A 385 -9.90 30.50 1.57
N LEU A 386 -10.14 29.91 2.74
CA LEU A 386 -11.25 30.31 3.61
C LEU A 386 -10.99 31.65 4.31
N ALA A 387 -9.75 31.96 4.67
CA ALA A 387 -9.38 33.27 5.22
C ALA A 387 -9.59 34.42 4.23
N ASN A 388 -9.38 34.16 2.93
CA ASN A 388 -9.60 35.13 1.86
C ASN A 388 -11.08 35.24 1.45
N ALA A 389 -11.89 34.21 1.72
CA ALA A 389 -13.33 34.26 1.52
C ALA A 389 -14.01 34.98 2.70
N ALA A 390 -15.22 35.51 2.51
CA ALA A 390 -16.05 36.09 3.60
C ALA A 390 -16.41 35.08 4.71
N ALA A 391 -15.91 33.85 4.63
CA ALA A 391 -15.98 32.77 5.61
C ALA A 391 -14.77 32.75 6.59
N GLY A 392 -13.94 33.79 6.65
CA GLY A 392 -12.76 33.83 7.53
C GLY A 392 -13.02 33.49 9.01
N ALA A 393 -14.23 33.75 9.52
CA ALA A 393 -14.62 33.35 10.88
C ALA A 393 -14.60 31.83 11.11
N THR A 394 -15.04 31.02 10.13
CA THR A 394 -15.12 29.55 10.28
C THR A 394 -13.74 28.89 10.19
N ALA A 395 -12.80 29.48 9.45
CA ALA A 395 -11.42 29.03 9.40
C ALA A 395 -10.69 29.28 10.74
N VAL A 396 -10.93 30.45 11.35
CA VAL A 396 -10.37 30.77 12.67
C VAL A 396 -10.94 29.83 13.73
N GLU A 397 -12.24 29.56 13.73
CA GLU A 397 -12.87 28.60 14.65
C GLU A 397 -12.29 27.19 14.49
N ALA A 398 -12.10 26.71 13.26
CA ALA A 398 -11.49 25.40 13.02
C ALA A 398 -10.04 25.32 13.49
N LEU A 399 -9.26 26.42 13.37
CA LEU A 399 -7.91 26.50 13.92
C LEU A 399 -7.88 26.56 15.45
N GLN A 400 -8.99 26.92 16.11
CA GLN A 400 -9.13 26.90 17.56
C GLN A 400 -9.63 25.55 18.10
N ASP A 401 -9.86 24.54 17.24
CA ASP A 401 -10.27 23.21 17.66
C ASP A 401 -9.07 22.45 18.26
N THR A 402 -9.14 22.07 19.55
CA THR A 402 -8.09 21.28 20.22
C THR A 402 -7.88 19.91 19.56
N TYR A 403 -8.94 19.33 18.99
CA TYR A 403 -8.86 18.05 18.30
C TYR A 403 -8.01 18.13 17.03
N LEU A 404 -7.92 19.30 16.39
CA LEU A 404 -7.08 19.50 15.20
C LEU A 404 -5.61 19.25 15.49
N PHE A 405 -5.13 19.75 16.63
CA PHE A 405 -3.75 19.55 17.06
C PHE A 405 -3.46 18.07 17.35
N ALA A 406 -4.41 17.38 17.99
CA ALA A 406 -4.29 15.97 18.30
C ALA A 406 -4.26 15.09 17.05
N GLU A 407 -5.08 15.40 16.03
CA GLU A 407 -5.06 14.68 14.75
C GLU A 407 -3.76 14.93 13.97
N ALA A 408 -3.23 16.16 13.99
CA ALA A 408 -1.92 16.44 13.42
C ALA A 408 -0.81 15.64 14.15
N ALA A 409 -0.92 15.48 15.47
CA ALA A 409 0.03 14.68 16.26
C ALA A 409 -0.05 13.18 15.92
N ALA A 410 -1.26 12.68 15.61
CA ALA A 410 -1.46 11.31 15.12
C ALA A 410 -0.76 11.06 13.77
N SER A 411 -0.63 12.08 12.92
CA SER A 411 0.10 11.95 11.65
C SER A 411 1.62 11.83 11.83
N GLY A 412 2.16 12.33 12.95
CA GLY A 412 3.59 12.45 13.21
C GLY A 412 4.28 13.57 12.42
N ASN A 413 3.55 14.44 11.71
CA ASN A 413 4.11 15.54 10.93
C ASN A 413 4.43 16.75 11.83
N VAL A 414 5.70 16.87 12.25
CA VAL A 414 6.18 17.95 13.13
C VAL A 414 6.10 19.33 12.50
N GLU A 415 6.30 19.45 11.18
CA GLU A 415 6.14 20.74 10.47
C GLU A 415 4.70 21.23 10.56
N MET A 416 3.73 20.32 10.46
CA MET A 416 2.32 20.64 10.65
C MET A 416 2.02 21.05 12.10
N LEU A 417 2.61 20.39 13.10
CA LEU A 417 2.47 20.79 14.50
C LEU A 417 3.00 22.20 14.73
N ALA A 418 4.16 22.53 14.17
CA ALA A 418 4.73 23.88 14.23
C ALA A 418 3.82 24.90 13.55
N TRP A 419 3.36 24.59 12.34
CA TRP A 419 2.45 25.44 11.56
C TRP A 419 1.13 25.73 12.28
N LEU A 420 0.56 24.74 12.98
CA LEU A 420 -0.65 24.91 13.80
C LEU A 420 -0.39 25.78 15.04
N ARG A 421 0.77 25.62 15.71
CA ARG A 421 1.12 26.45 16.86
C ARG A 421 1.34 27.91 16.52
N GLU A 422 1.99 28.20 15.39
CA GLU A 422 2.16 29.57 14.90
C GLU A 422 0.82 30.27 14.67
N ARG A 423 -0.24 29.53 14.39
CA ARG A 423 -1.61 30.02 14.19
C ARG A 423 -2.46 30.02 15.47
N GLY A 424 -1.84 29.74 16.62
CA GLY A 424 -2.51 29.76 17.91
C GLY A 424 -3.47 28.60 18.13
N CYS A 425 -3.30 27.47 17.44
CA CYS A 425 -4.10 26.28 17.68
C CYS A 425 -3.83 25.73 19.11
N PRO A 426 -4.87 25.55 19.94
CA PRO A 426 -4.70 25.01 21.27
C PRO A 426 -4.39 23.51 21.22
N TRP A 427 -3.64 23.03 22.20
CA TRP A 427 -3.44 21.61 22.45
C TRP A 427 -3.94 21.23 23.83
N ASP A 428 -4.16 19.95 24.03
CA ASP A 428 -4.42 19.36 25.34
C ASP A 428 -3.70 17.99 25.43
N ALA A 429 -3.95 17.25 26.50
CA ALA A 429 -3.30 15.96 26.74
C ALA A 429 -3.61 14.89 25.68
N SER A 430 -4.66 15.07 24.88
CA SER A 430 -4.97 14.15 23.79
C SER A 430 -3.92 14.22 22.67
N ALA A 431 -3.27 15.36 22.46
CA ALA A 431 -2.20 15.49 21.46
C ALA A 431 -0.99 14.61 21.80
N PHE A 432 -0.63 14.55 23.08
CA PHE A 432 0.43 13.66 23.54
C PHE A 432 0.04 12.18 23.38
N GLY A 433 -1.18 11.81 23.77
CA GLY A 433 -1.70 10.45 23.58
C GLY A 433 -1.69 10.00 22.11
N ARG A 434 -2.14 10.87 21.19
CA ARG A 434 -2.12 10.61 19.74
C ARG A 434 -0.71 10.49 19.17
N ALA A 435 0.25 11.28 19.66
CA ALA A 435 1.65 11.14 19.28
C ALA A 435 2.26 9.82 19.77
N VAL A 436 1.84 9.32 20.95
CA VAL A 436 2.23 7.99 21.44
C VAL A 436 1.65 6.91 20.54
N GLU A 437 0.36 6.99 20.21
CA GLU A 437 -0.30 6.06 19.28
C GLU A 437 0.35 6.04 17.89
N SER A 438 0.82 7.19 17.40
CA SER A 438 1.54 7.27 16.12
C SER A 438 2.92 6.63 16.18
N GLY A 439 3.52 6.53 17.37
CA GLY A 439 4.86 6.02 17.58
C GLY A 439 5.95 6.89 16.93
N CYS A 440 5.71 8.18 16.71
CA CYS A 440 6.70 9.11 16.16
C CYS A 440 7.48 9.79 17.29
N GLU A 441 8.74 9.41 17.50
CA GLU A 441 9.57 9.93 18.60
C GLU A 441 9.82 11.44 18.47
N VAL A 442 10.09 11.93 17.25
CA VAL A 442 10.33 13.37 17.04
C VAL A 442 9.07 14.20 17.37
N ALA A 443 7.88 13.68 17.09
CA ALA A 443 6.63 14.37 17.47
C ALA A 443 6.45 14.42 18.99
N LEU A 444 6.77 13.32 19.70
CA LEU A 444 6.72 13.26 21.17
C LEU A 444 7.71 14.22 21.82
N GLU A 445 8.96 14.23 21.36
CA GLU A 445 9.99 15.14 21.88
C GLU A 445 9.60 16.59 21.64
N TRP A 446 9.13 16.91 20.43
CA TRP A 446 8.69 18.25 20.09
C TRP A 446 7.54 18.75 20.97
N LEU A 447 6.59 17.87 21.31
CA LEU A 447 5.49 18.15 22.25
C LEU A 447 6.00 18.34 23.68
N ALA A 448 6.89 17.45 24.14
CA ALA A 448 7.47 17.48 25.49
C ALA A 448 8.30 18.75 25.73
N GLU A 449 9.17 19.11 24.77
CA GLU A 449 10.01 20.32 24.82
C GLU A 449 9.20 21.61 24.94
N ARG A 450 7.98 21.63 24.39
CA ARG A 450 7.10 22.80 24.42
C ARG A 450 6.06 22.76 25.53
N GLY A 451 6.16 21.79 26.44
CA GLY A 451 5.31 21.67 27.61
C GLY A 451 3.86 21.30 27.28
N CYS A 452 3.64 20.48 26.25
CA CYS A 452 2.31 19.88 26.04
C CYS A 452 1.95 19.02 27.27
N PRO A 453 0.74 19.18 27.84
CA PRO A 453 0.34 18.41 29.02
C PRO A 453 0.31 16.91 28.70
N MET A 454 0.85 16.09 29.58
CA MET A 454 0.74 14.64 29.46
C MET A 454 -0.61 14.17 30.03
N PRO A 455 -1.24 13.12 29.45
CA PRO A 455 -2.42 12.52 30.04
C PRO A 455 -2.10 12.01 31.45
N PRO A 456 -3.05 12.11 32.41
CA PRO A 456 -2.85 11.56 33.74
C PRO A 456 -2.55 10.06 33.62
N GLU A 457 -1.56 9.57 34.38
CA GLU A 457 -1.18 8.16 34.38
C GLU A 457 -2.40 7.28 34.67
N VAL A 458 -2.88 6.55 33.65
CA VAL A 458 -3.83 5.47 33.87
C VAL A 458 -3.01 4.30 34.39
N SER A 459 -3.10 4.08 35.70
CA SER A 459 -2.33 3.10 36.44
C SER A 459 -2.72 1.65 36.15
N HIS A 460 -2.70 1.19 34.89
CA HIS A 460 -2.72 -0.23 34.52
C HIS A 460 -1.61 -0.49 33.49
N GLY A 461 -0.68 -1.37 33.86
CA GLY A 461 0.63 -1.52 33.24
C GLY A 461 0.58 -1.79 31.74
N ILE A 462 1.13 -0.85 30.96
CA ILE A 462 1.70 -1.15 29.65
C ILE A 462 3.11 -1.66 29.93
N ALA A 463 3.23 -2.96 30.14
CA ALA A 463 4.52 -3.61 30.01
C ALA A 463 4.91 -3.51 28.53
N PHE A 464 5.98 -2.77 28.22
CA PHE A 464 6.68 -2.98 26.95
C PHE A 464 7.04 -4.47 26.88
N PRO A 465 6.69 -5.20 25.82
CA PRO A 465 7.29 -6.50 25.60
C PRO A 465 8.77 -6.21 25.28
N ALA A 466 9.62 -6.33 26.31
CA ALA A 466 11.04 -6.49 26.11
C ALA A 466 11.21 -7.77 25.29
N ALA A 467 11.47 -7.64 23.99
CA ALA A 467 11.95 -8.75 23.20
C ALA A 467 13.21 -9.28 23.91
N PRO A 468 13.27 -10.57 24.28
CA PRO A 468 14.52 -11.13 24.79
C PRO A 468 15.58 -10.99 23.69
N PRO A 469 16.84 -10.71 24.04
CA PRO A 469 17.91 -10.71 23.04
C PRO A 469 17.96 -12.10 22.38
N PRO A 470 18.16 -12.19 21.06
CA PRO A 470 18.38 -13.48 20.42
C PRO A 470 19.61 -14.10 21.06
N THR A 471 19.42 -15.27 21.67
CA THR A 471 20.54 -16.13 22.05
C THR A 471 21.12 -16.64 20.73
N LEU A 472 22.20 -15.99 20.28
CA LEU A 472 23.11 -16.58 19.31
C LEU A 472 23.62 -17.87 19.95
N SER A 473 23.00 -19.00 19.61
CA SER A 473 23.59 -20.30 19.89
C SER A 473 24.85 -20.39 19.04
N GLU A 474 26.00 -20.16 19.69
CA GLU A 474 27.30 -20.65 19.23
C GLU A 474 27.20 -22.17 19.08
N SER A 475 26.80 -22.63 17.90
CA SER A 475 27.05 -24.00 17.47
C SER A 475 28.29 -23.96 16.58
N GLY A 476 29.33 -24.60 17.10
CA GLY A 476 30.70 -24.47 16.63
C GLY A 476 30.91 -24.93 15.20
N TRP A 477 31.56 -24.07 14.43
CA TRP A 477 32.38 -24.46 13.29
C TRP A 477 33.84 -24.16 13.68
N SER A 478 34.56 -25.17 14.12
CA SER A 478 36.02 -25.14 14.27
C SER A 478 36.64 -25.67 12.97
N PRO A 479 37.43 -24.88 12.22
CA PRO A 479 38.04 -25.30 10.97
C PRO A 479 39.50 -25.70 11.20
N GLU A 480 39.78 -26.81 11.90
CA GLU A 480 41.14 -27.34 11.98
C GLU A 480 41.12 -28.86 12.08
N THR A 481 41.37 -29.54 10.95
CA THR A 481 42.33 -30.65 10.79
C THR A 481 42.04 -31.38 9.48
N MET A 482 42.69 -30.94 8.40
CA MET A 482 43.03 -31.86 7.32
C MET A 482 44.46 -31.57 6.89
N GLY A 483 45.29 -32.59 7.04
CA GLY A 483 46.53 -32.74 6.30
C GLY A 483 46.99 -34.18 6.44
N PRO A 484 47.93 -34.61 5.60
CA PRO A 484 48.14 -34.25 4.19
C PRO A 484 47.19 -34.96 3.22
#